data_AF-A0A3R6P5Q1-F1
#
_entry.id   AF-A0A3R6P5Q1-F1
#
_cell.length_a   1.000
_cell.length_b   1.000
_cell.length_c   1.000
_cell.angle_alpha   90.00
_cell.angle_beta   90.00
_cell.angle_gamma   90.00
#
_symmetry.space_group_name_H-M   'P 1'
#
loop_
_entity.id
_entity.type
_entity.pdbx_description
1 polymer ?
#
loop_
_entity_poly.entity_id
_entity_poly.type
_entity_poly.pdbx_seq_one_letter_code
_entity_poly.pdbx_strand_id
1 'polypeptide(L)'
;MQKASAAYKKAMKQPIRNRAYINARIGIVSSVAQNNVVADWDKNGFAYFTNNTEPFKENSVERRYATCEQDFSYLDGSMYFLPPEGSNYEYYNNGLVTNELLGSIYIDFDGAVADIKGVTIDFGEYYPTSLDIEYDSGTKSYSNASRTFVTEDTFDAITYMVITPKTLVNGQGRLRIEQFTCGISNTFTNKQVKSYSYKEYVSAISESLPSHDMTLTVDNQNLYYNPDSQESAITYMEQGQKMYVRFGYDVTGNGDIEWLPDTVALLKSWSATDKEAKFTLVDVFDMKLNETYYRGQYRENGISFMTWRWMCLKMQDSCRKSILLIRI
;
A
#
# COMPACT_ATOMS: atom_id res chain seq x y z
N MET A 1 -7.41 4.13 23.98
CA MET A 1 -8.89 4.02 23.89
C MET A 1 -9.29 4.40 22.48
N GLN A 2 -9.87 3.48 21.69
CA GLN A 2 -10.23 3.77 20.30
C GLN A 2 -11.30 4.88 20.23
N LYS A 3 -11.18 5.77 19.25
CA LYS A 3 -12.13 6.88 19.04
C LYS A 3 -13.39 6.30 18.40
N ALA A 4 -14.53 6.47 19.07
CA ALA A 4 -15.83 5.99 18.62
C ALA A 4 -16.93 6.98 19.01
N SER A 5 -18.05 6.98 18.27
CA SER A 5 -19.17 7.89 18.49
C SER A 5 -19.87 7.65 19.84
N ALA A 6 -20.62 8.64 20.30
CA ALA A 6 -21.47 8.48 21.48
C ALA A 6 -22.54 7.39 21.27
N ALA A 7 -23.05 7.26 20.03
CA ALA A 7 -24.05 6.26 19.67
C ALA A 7 -23.47 4.85 19.74
N TYR A 8 -22.27 4.63 19.19
CA TYR A 8 -21.52 3.36 19.32
C TYR A 8 -21.29 2.99 20.78
N LYS A 9 -20.81 3.94 21.59
CA LYS A 9 -20.59 3.71 23.04
C LYS A 9 -21.86 3.36 23.78
N LYS A 10 -23.00 3.94 23.40
CA LYS A 10 -24.32 3.62 23.97
C LYS A 10 -24.77 2.22 23.55
N ALA A 11 -24.62 1.88 22.27
CA ALA A 11 -25.01 0.58 21.75
C ALA A 11 -24.17 -0.57 22.35
N MET A 12 -22.87 -0.34 22.58
CA MET A 12 -21.99 -1.33 23.25
C MET A 12 -22.36 -1.63 24.71
N LYS A 13 -23.07 -0.71 25.37
CA LYS A 13 -23.57 -0.88 26.75
C LYS A 13 -24.91 -1.62 26.81
N GLN A 14 -25.56 -1.86 25.66
CA GLN A 14 -26.84 -2.58 25.66
C GLN A 14 -26.64 -4.08 25.94
N PRO A 15 -27.60 -4.71 26.64
CA PRO A 15 -27.53 -6.14 26.95
C PRO A 15 -27.66 -7.01 25.70
N ILE A 16 -28.48 -6.58 24.73
CA ILE A 16 -28.57 -7.18 23.40
C ILE A 16 -27.80 -6.28 22.45
N ARG A 17 -26.84 -6.85 21.72
CA ARG A 17 -26.01 -6.14 20.75
C ARG A 17 -26.39 -6.52 19.34
N ASN A 18 -26.31 -5.56 18.45
CA ASN A 18 -26.52 -5.74 17.02
C ASN A 18 -25.33 -6.45 16.38
N ARG A 19 -25.45 -6.70 15.08
CA ARG A 19 -24.43 -7.41 14.30
C ARG A 19 -23.15 -6.58 14.17
N ALA A 20 -22.01 -7.24 14.38
CA ALA A 20 -20.69 -6.70 14.05
C ALA A 20 -20.21 -7.22 12.68
N TYR A 21 -19.35 -6.44 12.06
CA TYR A 21 -18.75 -6.70 10.76
C TYR A 21 -17.24 -6.63 10.88
N ILE A 22 -16.55 -7.39 10.03
CA ILE A 22 -15.10 -7.30 9.86
C ILE A 22 -14.80 -7.04 8.40
N ASN A 23 -13.80 -6.19 8.17
CA ASN A 23 -13.21 -5.96 6.88
C ASN A 23 -11.69 -6.00 7.05
N ALA A 24 -11.04 -6.94 6.37
CA ALA A 24 -9.59 -7.10 6.40
C ALA A 24 -9.06 -6.96 4.98
N ARG A 25 -8.04 -6.13 4.78
CA ARG A 25 -7.44 -5.87 3.47
C ARG A 25 -5.95 -6.14 3.54
N ILE A 26 -5.45 -6.98 2.65
CA ILE A 26 -4.02 -7.26 2.47
C ILE A 26 -3.57 -6.81 1.09
N GLY A 27 -2.46 -6.06 1.02
CA GLY A 27 -1.77 -5.79 -0.24
C GLY A 27 -0.80 -6.92 -0.55
N ILE A 28 -1.02 -7.63 -1.64
CA ILE A 28 -0.03 -8.56 -2.21
C ILE A 28 0.80 -7.73 -3.18
N VAL A 29 1.89 -7.18 -2.66
CA VAL A 29 2.81 -6.31 -3.40
C VAL A 29 4.18 -6.97 -3.41
N SER A 30 4.78 -7.04 -4.59
CA SER A 30 6.15 -7.52 -4.77
C SER A 30 7.11 -6.46 -4.24
N SER A 31 7.76 -6.70 -3.10
CA SER A 31 8.67 -5.72 -2.52
C SER A 31 9.90 -5.53 -3.39
N VAL A 32 10.34 -6.57 -4.09
CA VAL A 32 11.47 -6.48 -5.03
C VAL A 32 11.12 -5.55 -6.17
N ALA A 33 9.97 -5.74 -6.84
CA ALA A 33 9.56 -4.85 -7.92
C ALA A 33 9.30 -3.42 -7.41
N GLN A 34 8.52 -3.26 -6.34
CA GLN A 34 8.10 -1.93 -5.87
C GLN A 34 9.27 -1.08 -5.35
N ASN A 35 10.33 -1.68 -4.80
CA ASN A 35 11.49 -0.94 -4.30
C ASN A 35 12.49 -0.56 -5.41
N ASN A 36 12.51 -1.30 -6.52
CA ASN A 36 13.45 -1.07 -7.62
C ASN A 36 12.77 -0.48 -8.87
N VAL A 37 11.48 -0.14 -8.78
CA VAL A 37 10.73 0.40 -9.92
C VAL A 37 11.25 1.79 -10.29
N VAL A 38 11.60 1.97 -11.56
CA VAL A 38 12.11 3.21 -12.12
C VAL A 38 11.50 3.46 -13.49
N ALA A 39 11.28 4.73 -13.82
CA ALA A 39 10.91 5.17 -15.16
C ALA A 39 11.93 6.19 -15.66
N ASP A 40 12.93 5.72 -16.41
CA ASP A 40 14.02 6.56 -16.88
C ASP A 40 13.62 7.44 -18.06
N TRP A 41 14.14 8.68 -18.05
CA TRP A 41 13.97 9.63 -19.15
C TRP A 41 14.60 9.12 -20.45
N ASP A 42 15.69 8.36 -20.38
CA ASP A 42 16.40 7.86 -21.58
C ASP A 42 15.59 6.78 -22.32
N LYS A 43 14.69 6.08 -21.63
CA LYS A 43 13.82 5.04 -22.20
C LYS A 43 12.41 5.55 -22.52
N ASN A 44 12.07 6.78 -22.13
CA ASN A 44 10.72 7.32 -22.21
C ASN A 44 10.69 8.72 -22.83
N GLY A 45 9.82 8.90 -23.82
CA GLY A 45 9.48 10.23 -24.34
C GLY A 45 8.55 11.00 -23.40
N PHE A 46 9.02 11.40 -22.22
CA PHE A 46 8.21 12.14 -21.23
C PHE A 46 8.02 13.62 -21.59
N ALA A 47 6.89 14.18 -21.18
CA ALA A 47 6.70 15.62 -21.16
C ALA A 47 7.63 16.25 -20.10
N TYR A 48 8.13 17.46 -20.35
CA TYR A 48 9.13 18.12 -19.48
C TYR A 48 8.66 18.37 -18.03
N PHE A 49 7.36 18.32 -17.76
CA PHE A 49 6.76 18.51 -16.44
C PHE A 49 6.39 17.19 -15.73
N THR A 50 6.77 16.05 -16.31
CA THR A 50 6.58 14.72 -15.71
C THR A 50 7.33 14.61 -14.40
N ASN A 51 6.74 13.88 -13.45
CA ASN A 51 7.45 13.40 -12.28
C ASN A 51 7.66 11.89 -12.39
N ASN A 52 8.91 11.46 -12.57
CA ASN A 52 9.26 10.05 -12.80
C ASN A 52 9.54 9.24 -11.53
N THR A 53 9.30 9.80 -10.34
CA THR A 53 9.59 9.14 -9.07
C THR A 53 8.39 9.05 -8.13
N GLU A 54 7.57 10.09 -8.09
CA GLU A 54 6.42 10.16 -7.18
C GLU A 54 5.30 9.14 -7.47
N PRO A 55 5.00 8.76 -8.73
CA PRO A 55 4.00 7.74 -9.04
C PRO A 55 4.26 6.36 -8.44
N PHE A 56 5.50 6.06 -8.07
CA PHE A 56 5.89 4.81 -7.43
C PHE A 56 5.84 4.86 -5.90
N LYS A 57 5.48 6.02 -5.34
CA LYS A 57 5.30 6.28 -3.91
C LYS A 57 3.81 6.47 -3.59
N GLU A 58 3.47 6.55 -2.31
CA GLU A 58 2.09 6.78 -1.83
C GLU A 58 1.66 8.26 -1.92
N ASN A 59 2.14 9.02 -2.92
CA ASN A 59 1.84 10.45 -3.08
C ASN A 59 0.86 10.69 -4.23
N SER A 60 -0.30 11.29 -3.93
CA SER A 60 -1.33 11.58 -4.92
C SER A 60 -1.05 12.84 -5.74
N VAL A 61 -1.53 12.86 -6.98
CA VAL A 61 -1.56 14.06 -7.82
C VAL A 61 -2.68 14.99 -7.34
N GLU A 62 -2.30 16.10 -6.69
CA GLU A 62 -3.26 17.09 -6.19
C GLU A 62 -3.42 18.32 -7.11
N ARG A 63 -2.38 18.66 -7.88
CA ARG A 63 -2.32 19.91 -8.67
C ARG A 63 -1.97 19.61 -10.12
N ARG A 64 -3.01 19.51 -10.95
CA ARG A 64 -2.89 19.17 -12.36
C ARG A 64 -2.69 20.41 -13.23
N TYR A 65 -1.78 20.34 -14.18
CA TYR A 65 -1.62 21.37 -15.21
C TYR A 65 -2.61 21.18 -16.35
N ALA A 66 -3.16 22.29 -16.86
CA ALA A 66 -3.92 22.32 -18.09
C ALA A 66 -2.98 22.15 -19.29
N THR A 67 -3.27 21.16 -20.14
CA THR A 67 -2.51 20.82 -21.34
C THR A 67 -3.41 20.82 -22.58
N CYS A 68 -2.80 21.00 -23.76
CA CYS A 68 -3.50 21.11 -25.04
C CYS A 68 -3.88 19.74 -25.63
N GLU A 69 -4.54 18.90 -24.86
CA GLU A 69 -5.08 17.61 -25.33
C GLU A 69 -6.58 17.68 -25.56
N GLN A 70 -7.07 16.72 -26.35
CA GLN A 70 -8.50 16.61 -26.62
C GLN A 70 -9.27 16.44 -25.29
N ASP A 71 -10.29 17.28 -25.11
CA ASP A 71 -11.26 17.22 -24.00
C ASP A 71 -10.64 17.07 -22.61
N PHE A 72 -9.42 17.60 -22.39
CA PHE A 72 -8.67 17.43 -21.15
C PHE A 72 -8.79 18.62 -20.19
N SER A 73 -8.63 19.84 -20.70
CA SER A 73 -8.52 21.05 -19.88
C SER A 73 -9.88 21.69 -19.61
N TYR A 74 -10.17 21.98 -18.33
CA TYR A 74 -11.40 22.64 -17.90
C TYR A 74 -11.19 24.13 -17.59
N LEU A 75 -12.24 24.94 -17.79
CA LEU A 75 -12.27 26.38 -17.45
C LEU A 75 -12.97 26.65 -16.10
N ASP A 76 -12.94 25.70 -15.18
CA ASP A 76 -13.61 25.76 -13.88
C ASP A 76 -12.69 26.18 -12.71
N GLY A 77 -11.41 26.40 -12.98
CA GLY A 77 -10.39 26.77 -11.98
C GLY A 77 -9.77 25.57 -11.24
N SER A 78 -10.09 24.33 -11.62
CA SER A 78 -9.49 23.12 -11.04
C SER A 78 -8.05 22.86 -11.51
N MET A 79 -7.66 23.42 -12.66
CA MET A 79 -6.35 23.19 -13.28
C MET A 79 -5.45 24.43 -13.25
N TYR A 80 -4.14 24.19 -13.19
CA TYR A 80 -3.11 25.22 -13.17
C TYR A 80 -2.54 25.47 -14.56
N PHE A 81 -2.09 26.69 -14.83
CA PHE A 81 -1.32 26.96 -16.04
C PHE A 81 0.06 26.29 -15.96
N LEU A 82 0.41 25.59 -17.03
CA LEU A 82 1.70 24.94 -17.16
C LEU A 82 2.82 26.00 -17.29
N PRO A 83 3.83 26.02 -16.39
CA PRO A 83 4.95 26.95 -16.51
C PRO A 83 5.76 26.68 -17.78
N PRO A 84 6.33 27.71 -18.43
CA PRO A 84 7.20 27.52 -19.60
C PRO A 84 8.40 26.62 -19.28
N GLU A 85 8.83 25.83 -20.26
CA GLU A 85 10.03 25.02 -20.13
C GLU A 85 11.26 25.92 -19.86
N GLY A 86 12.12 25.51 -18.91
CA GLY A 86 13.30 26.29 -18.52
C GLY A 86 13.03 27.51 -17.64
N SER A 87 11.81 27.67 -17.11
CA SER A 87 11.42 28.81 -16.26
C SER A 87 11.98 28.81 -14.82
N ASN A 88 12.85 27.86 -14.47
CA ASN A 88 13.39 27.63 -13.11
C ASN A 88 12.33 27.41 -12.02
N TYR A 89 11.06 27.20 -12.38
CA TYR A 89 10.03 26.79 -11.44
C TYR A 89 10.12 25.29 -11.14
N GLU A 90 9.83 24.92 -9.90
CA GLU A 90 9.60 23.52 -9.54
C GLU A 90 8.22 23.10 -10.03
N TYR A 91 8.14 22.01 -10.80
CA TYR A 91 6.88 21.50 -11.33
C TYR A 91 6.12 20.71 -10.27
N TYR A 92 4.79 20.86 -10.24
CA TYR A 92 3.93 20.01 -9.43
C TYR A 92 3.96 18.56 -9.92
N ASN A 93 3.78 17.61 -9.00
CA ASN A 93 3.60 16.21 -9.35
C ASN A 93 2.36 16.04 -10.23
N ASN A 94 2.57 15.75 -11.52
CA ASN A 94 1.53 15.41 -12.50
C ASN A 94 1.57 13.94 -12.91
N GLY A 95 2.35 13.14 -12.18
CA GLY A 95 2.64 11.75 -12.50
C GLY A 95 3.55 11.55 -13.71
N LEU A 96 3.56 10.32 -14.24
CA LEU A 96 4.22 10.00 -15.50
C LEU A 96 3.34 10.49 -16.64
N VAL A 97 3.83 11.39 -17.48
CA VAL A 97 3.09 11.94 -18.62
C VAL A 97 3.92 11.80 -19.90
N THR A 98 3.36 11.15 -20.91
CA THR A 98 4.02 11.05 -22.23
C THR A 98 4.00 12.40 -22.94
N ASN A 99 5.05 12.71 -23.71
CA ASN A 99 5.05 13.91 -24.54
C ASN A 99 4.14 13.75 -25.77
N GLU A 100 4.17 12.55 -26.36
CA GLU A 100 3.36 12.18 -27.50
C GLU A 100 1.95 11.75 -27.08
N LEU A 101 0.98 11.99 -27.96
CA LEU A 101 -0.39 11.49 -27.82
C LEU A 101 -0.38 9.97 -28.00
N LEU A 102 -1.10 9.26 -27.13
CA LEU A 102 -1.13 7.80 -27.07
C LEU A 102 0.29 7.17 -26.97
N GLY A 103 1.24 7.88 -26.37
CA GLY A 103 2.59 7.38 -26.14
C GLY A 103 2.61 6.22 -25.14
N SER A 104 3.68 5.44 -25.18
CA SER A 104 3.93 4.33 -24.24
C SER A 104 4.83 4.77 -23.08
N ILE A 105 4.69 4.08 -21.94
CA ILE A 105 5.56 4.27 -20.78
C ILE A 105 6.30 2.95 -20.50
N TYR A 106 7.63 3.02 -20.51
CA TYR A 106 8.56 1.96 -20.13
C TYR A 106 8.90 2.09 -18.65
N ILE A 107 8.71 1.01 -17.90
CA ILE A 107 9.01 0.85 -16.48
C ILE A 107 10.07 -0.23 -16.35
N ASP A 108 11.18 0.08 -15.69
CA ASP A 108 12.28 -0.83 -15.37
C ASP A 108 12.23 -1.21 -13.88
N PHE A 109 12.85 -2.33 -13.52
CA PHE A 109 13.08 -2.74 -12.13
C PHE A 109 14.56 -2.64 -11.72
N ASP A 110 15.32 -1.74 -12.33
CA ASP A 110 16.74 -1.44 -12.05
C ASP A 110 17.63 -2.69 -12.08
N GLY A 111 17.39 -3.56 -13.06
CA GLY A 111 18.09 -4.84 -13.21
C GLY A 111 17.71 -5.93 -12.19
N ALA A 112 16.75 -5.68 -11.31
CA ALA A 112 16.15 -6.71 -10.48
C ALA A 112 15.23 -7.60 -11.32
N VAL A 113 15.22 -8.91 -11.00
CA VAL A 113 14.22 -9.85 -11.52
C VAL A 113 13.17 -10.02 -10.43
N ALA A 114 11.91 -9.76 -10.76
CA ALA A 114 10.81 -9.82 -9.81
C ALA A 114 9.65 -10.68 -10.33
N ASP A 115 8.95 -11.30 -9.39
CA ASP A 115 7.67 -11.96 -9.63
C ASP A 115 6.56 -11.05 -9.10
N ILE A 116 5.55 -10.79 -9.93
CA ILE A 116 4.45 -9.88 -9.60
C ILE A 116 3.11 -10.57 -9.81
N LYS A 117 2.28 -10.58 -8.77
CA LYS A 117 0.87 -10.96 -8.85
C LYS A 117 0.00 -9.73 -9.03
N GLY A 118 -0.35 -9.48 -10.29
CA GLY A 118 -1.22 -8.39 -10.68
C GLY A 118 -0.58 -7.01 -10.56
N VAL A 119 -1.19 -6.05 -11.24
CA VAL A 119 -0.71 -4.66 -11.30
C VAL A 119 -1.88 -3.74 -11.06
N THR A 120 -1.67 -2.73 -10.22
CA THR A 120 -2.65 -1.67 -9.96
C THR A 120 -2.08 -0.36 -10.49
N ILE A 121 -2.80 0.28 -11.42
CA ILE A 121 -2.38 1.54 -12.05
C ILE A 121 -3.52 2.55 -11.92
N ASP A 122 -3.26 3.70 -11.30
CA ASP A 122 -4.16 4.85 -11.38
C ASP A 122 -3.77 5.72 -12.57
N PHE A 123 -4.60 5.72 -13.60
CA PHE A 123 -4.44 6.57 -14.78
C PHE A 123 -5.11 7.94 -14.61
N GLY A 124 -5.83 8.16 -13.50
CA GLY A 124 -6.65 9.34 -13.29
C GLY A 124 -7.93 9.33 -14.15
N GLU A 125 -8.52 10.51 -14.35
CA GLU A 125 -9.84 10.66 -15.01
C GLU A 125 -9.82 10.30 -16.50
N TYR A 126 -8.67 10.41 -17.14
CA TYR A 126 -8.47 10.18 -18.57
C TYR A 126 -7.71 8.89 -18.81
N TYR A 127 -8.30 7.80 -18.35
CA TYR A 127 -7.71 6.47 -18.40
C TYR A 127 -7.81 5.84 -19.81
N PRO A 128 -6.92 4.90 -20.15
CA PRO A 128 -7.06 4.07 -21.34
C PRO A 128 -8.26 3.14 -21.20
N THR A 129 -9.09 3.08 -22.23
CA THR A 129 -10.19 2.11 -22.35
C THR A 129 -9.72 0.78 -22.92
N SER A 130 -8.59 0.80 -23.64
CA SER A 130 -7.85 -0.38 -24.07
C SER A 130 -6.35 -0.09 -23.99
N LEU A 131 -5.59 -1.05 -23.48
CA LEU A 131 -4.14 -0.96 -23.31
C LEU A 131 -3.47 -2.31 -23.52
N ASP A 132 -2.20 -2.27 -23.90
CA ASP A 132 -1.30 -3.42 -23.87
C ASP A 132 -0.27 -3.24 -22.75
N ILE A 133 0.06 -4.33 -22.07
CA ILE A 133 1.21 -4.44 -21.18
C ILE A 133 2.15 -5.47 -21.79
N GLU A 134 3.30 -5.00 -22.26
CA GLU A 134 4.41 -5.83 -22.72
C GLU A 134 5.42 -6.03 -21.59
N TYR A 135 5.99 -7.22 -21.49
CA TYR A 135 6.98 -7.63 -20.50
C TYR A 135 7.83 -8.77 -21.09
N ASP A 136 8.81 -9.27 -20.34
CA ASP A 136 9.81 -10.23 -20.82
C ASP A 136 9.24 -11.47 -21.55
N SER A 137 8.11 -12.00 -21.08
CA SER A 137 7.50 -13.22 -21.67
C SER A 137 6.47 -12.95 -22.76
N GLY A 138 6.16 -11.69 -23.07
CA GLY A 138 5.25 -11.32 -24.16
C GLY A 138 4.37 -10.11 -23.86
N THR A 139 3.23 -10.03 -24.56
CA THR A 139 2.29 -8.91 -24.48
C THR A 139 0.91 -9.38 -24.09
N LYS A 140 0.26 -8.67 -23.17
CA LYS A 140 -1.12 -8.91 -22.75
C LYS A 140 -1.97 -7.67 -23.03
N SER A 141 -3.13 -7.87 -23.64
CA SER A 141 -4.08 -6.80 -23.97
C SER A 141 -5.24 -6.79 -22.99
N TYR A 142 -5.63 -5.59 -22.55
CA TYR A 142 -6.69 -5.40 -21.57
C TYR A 142 -7.72 -4.38 -22.07
N SER A 143 -8.96 -4.57 -21.60
CA SER A 143 -10.00 -3.55 -21.63
C SER A 143 -10.16 -2.97 -20.23
N ASN A 144 -10.32 -1.66 -20.14
CA ASN A 144 -10.46 -0.95 -18.88
C ASN A 144 -11.63 0.03 -18.93
N ALA A 145 -12.31 0.18 -17.80
CA ALA A 145 -13.51 1.02 -17.66
C ALA A 145 -13.45 1.91 -16.41
N SER A 146 -12.28 2.01 -15.79
CA SER A 146 -12.07 2.69 -14.50
C SER A 146 -10.79 3.51 -14.53
N ARG A 147 -10.77 4.60 -13.75
CA ARG A 147 -9.55 5.38 -13.47
C ARG A 147 -8.42 4.51 -12.92
N THR A 148 -8.77 3.57 -12.04
CA THR A 148 -7.86 2.61 -11.43
C THR A 148 -8.03 1.30 -12.15
N PHE A 149 -7.03 0.95 -12.94
CA PHE A 149 -6.88 -0.33 -13.60
C PHE A 149 -6.27 -1.34 -12.63
N VAL A 150 -6.84 -2.53 -12.59
CA VAL A 150 -6.34 -3.66 -11.79
C VAL A 150 -6.37 -4.90 -12.65
N THR A 151 -5.25 -5.60 -12.72
CA THR A 151 -5.16 -6.94 -13.30
C THR A 151 -4.71 -7.93 -12.22
N GLU A 152 -5.23 -9.15 -12.22
CA GLU A 152 -4.82 -10.24 -11.32
C GLU A 152 -3.85 -11.23 -11.99
N ASP A 153 -3.47 -10.92 -13.23
CA ASP A 153 -2.53 -11.71 -14.02
C ASP A 153 -1.17 -11.82 -13.34
N THR A 154 -0.51 -12.96 -13.53
CA THR A 154 0.86 -13.16 -13.09
C THR A 154 1.85 -12.64 -14.13
N PHE A 155 2.94 -12.08 -13.62
CA PHE A 155 4.10 -11.62 -14.37
C PHE A 155 5.33 -12.18 -13.67
N ASP A 156 5.82 -13.31 -14.18
CA ASP A 156 6.92 -14.07 -13.57
C ASP A 156 8.26 -13.69 -14.22
N ALA A 157 9.30 -13.61 -13.38
CA ALA A 157 10.67 -13.31 -13.75
C ALA A 157 10.83 -12.07 -14.67
N ILE A 158 10.12 -10.99 -14.35
CA ILE A 158 10.16 -9.78 -15.17
C ILE A 158 11.31 -8.85 -14.79
N THR A 159 11.80 -8.13 -15.79
CA THR A 159 12.82 -7.08 -15.67
C THR A 159 12.29 -5.72 -16.11
N TYR A 160 11.22 -5.69 -16.91
CA TYR A 160 10.55 -4.45 -17.31
C TYR A 160 9.06 -4.66 -17.61
N MET A 161 8.33 -3.54 -17.73
CA MET A 161 7.00 -3.48 -18.33
C MET A 161 6.87 -2.26 -19.25
N VAL A 162 6.19 -2.42 -20.38
CA VAL A 162 5.81 -1.31 -21.26
C VAL A 162 4.30 -1.23 -21.35
N ILE A 163 3.76 -0.10 -20.92
CA ILE A 163 2.32 0.17 -20.93
C ILE A 163 2.01 1.04 -22.15
N THR A 164 1.16 0.55 -23.04
CA THR A 164 0.80 1.23 -24.29
C THR A 164 -0.71 1.39 -24.39
N PRO A 165 -1.26 2.61 -24.35
CA PRO A 165 -2.68 2.83 -24.58
C PRO A 165 -3.02 2.63 -26.06
N LYS A 166 -4.13 1.97 -26.36
CA LYS A 166 -4.70 1.93 -27.71
C LYS A 166 -5.76 3.01 -27.89
N THR A 167 -6.60 3.20 -26.88
CA THR A 167 -7.69 4.17 -26.87
C THR A 167 -7.81 4.78 -25.48
N LEU A 168 -8.02 6.10 -25.41
CA LEU A 168 -8.30 6.83 -24.17
C LEU A 168 -9.76 7.27 -24.13
N VAL A 169 -10.28 7.53 -22.93
CA VAL A 169 -11.64 8.08 -22.75
C VAL A 169 -11.83 9.42 -23.47
N ASN A 170 -10.81 10.28 -23.49
CA ASN A 170 -10.84 11.59 -24.15
C ASN A 170 -10.35 11.56 -25.61
N GLY A 171 -10.20 10.39 -26.23
CA GLY A 171 -9.73 10.26 -27.61
C GLY A 171 -8.22 10.51 -27.72
N GLN A 172 -7.82 11.67 -28.26
CA GLN A 172 -6.42 12.04 -28.52
C GLN A 172 -5.77 12.71 -27.31
N GLY A 173 -5.44 11.90 -26.30
CA GLY A 173 -4.72 12.31 -25.09
C GLY A 173 -3.33 11.68 -24.97
N ARG A 174 -2.53 12.19 -24.05
CA ARG A 174 -1.26 11.62 -23.56
C ARG A 174 -1.57 10.56 -22.50
N LEU A 175 -0.73 9.53 -22.43
CA LEU A 175 -0.82 8.57 -21.34
C LEU A 175 -0.37 9.24 -20.04
N ARG A 176 -1.15 9.04 -18.98
CA ARG A 176 -0.84 9.51 -17.63
C ARG A 176 -0.90 8.38 -16.64
N ILE A 177 0.11 8.24 -15.80
CA ILE A 177 0.09 7.35 -14.65
C ILE A 177 0.31 8.20 -13.40
N GLU A 178 -0.75 8.34 -12.60
CA GLU A 178 -0.71 9.07 -11.32
C GLU A 178 -0.11 8.19 -10.23
N GLN A 179 -0.41 6.89 -10.25
CA GLN A 179 0.15 5.93 -9.32
C GLN A 179 0.34 4.56 -9.98
N PHE A 180 1.45 3.89 -9.67
CA PHE A 180 1.76 2.55 -10.13
C PHE A 180 2.16 1.66 -8.96
N THR A 181 1.50 0.52 -8.82
CA THR A 181 1.78 -0.45 -7.76
C THR A 181 1.94 -1.85 -8.34
N CYS A 182 3.07 -2.48 -8.01
CA CYS A 182 3.47 -3.83 -8.38
C CYS A 182 2.74 -4.86 -7.52
N GLY A 183 1.42 -4.90 -7.62
CA GLY A 183 0.59 -5.80 -6.83
C GLY A 183 -0.89 -5.44 -6.83
N ILE A 184 -1.64 -6.18 -6.02
CA ILE A 184 -3.08 -6.04 -5.86
C ILE A 184 -3.48 -5.98 -4.38
N SER A 185 -4.66 -5.40 -4.12
CA SER A 185 -5.23 -5.34 -2.79
C SER A 185 -6.41 -6.29 -2.64
N ASN A 186 -6.20 -7.37 -1.86
CA ASN A 186 -7.24 -8.33 -1.56
C ASN A 186 -8.03 -7.89 -0.35
N THR A 187 -9.35 -7.80 -0.50
CA THR A 187 -10.26 -7.38 0.56
C THR A 187 -11.17 -8.54 0.97
N PHE A 188 -11.11 -8.90 2.24
CA PHE A 188 -11.96 -9.91 2.88
C PHE A 188 -13.06 -9.24 3.69
N THR A 189 -14.28 -9.74 3.50
CA THR A 189 -15.47 -9.30 4.24
C THR A 189 -15.98 -10.40 5.17
N ASN A 190 -17.01 -10.11 5.94
CA ASN A 190 -17.72 -11.07 6.79
C ASN A 190 -18.24 -12.32 6.06
N LYS A 191 -18.29 -12.33 4.72
CA LYS A 191 -18.63 -13.52 3.93
C LYS A 191 -17.46 -14.50 3.79
N GLN A 192 -16.24 -13.97 3.77
CA GLN A 192 -15.02 -14.73 3.51
C GLN A 192 -14.25 -15.01 4.81
N VAL A 193 -14.34 -14.14 5.82
CA VAL A 193 -13.66 -14.32 7.10
C VAL A 193 -14.36 -15.37 7.94
N LYS A 194 -13.66 -16.46 8.26
CA LYS A 194 -14.14 -17.54 9.15
C LYS A 194 -13.85 -17.25 10.61
N SER A 195 -12.64 -16.78 10.92
CA SER A 195 -12.28 -16.37 12.27
C SER A 195 -11.21 -15.29 12.26
N TYR A 196 -11.22 -14.49 13.33
CA TYR A 196 -10.18 -13.52 13.61
C TYR A 196 -9.86 -13.53 15.10
N SER A 197 -8.58 -13.55 15.45
CA SER A 197 -8.07 -13.47 16.81
C SER A 197 -7.11 -12.29 16.93
N TYR A 198 -7.28 -11.49 17.98
CA TYR A 198 -6.37 -10.41 18.36
C TYR A 198 -5.97 -10.62 19.82
N LYS A 199 -4.67 -10.75 20.08
CA LYS A 199 -4.11 -10.88 21.42
C LYS A 199 -3.14 -9.73 21.63
N GLU A 200 -3.33 -9.02 22.73
CA GLU A 200 -2.46 -7.93 23.14
C GLU A 200 -1.81 -8.29 24.47
N TYR A 201 -0.49 -8.14 24.52
CA TYR A 201 0.31 -8.25 25.73
C TYR A 201 0.94 -6.90 26.03
N VAL A 202 0.61 -6.34 27.20
CA VAL A 202 1.20 -5.10 27.71
C VAL A 202 1.48 -5.32 29.19
N SER A 203 2.72 -5.07 29.61
CA SER A 203 3.11 -5.14 31.03
C SER A 203 3.92 -3.92 31.41
N ALA A 204 3.51 -3.27 32.51
CA ALA A 204 4.18 -2.08 33.03
C ALA A 204 5.44 -2.40 33.85
N ILE A 205 5.63 -3.66 34.22
CA ILE A 205 6.71 -4.13 35.12
C ILE A 205 7.64 -5.17 34.48
N SER A 206 7.24 -5.70 33.32
CA SER A 206 8.06 -6.66 32.57
C SER A 206 9.02 -5.92 31.65
N GLU A 207 10.21 -6.50 31.46
CA GLU A 207 11.16 -6.05 30.44
C GLU A 207 10.77 -6.52 29.03
N SER A 208 9.76 -7.38 28.90
CA SER A 208 9.24 -7.84 27.61
C SER A 208 8.53 -6.70 26.89
N LEU A 209 8.85 -6.54 25.60
CA LEU A 209 8.18 -5.58 24.74
C LEU A 209 6.69 -5.91 24.64
N PRO A 210 5.81 -4.89 24.57
CA PRO A 210 4.43 -5.09 24.18
C PRO A 210 4.34 -5.84 22.86
N SER A 211 3.38 -6.74 22.73
CA SER A 211 3.14 -7.47 21.48
C SER A 211 1.66 -7.48 21.12
N HIS A 212 1.40 -7.40 19.82
CA HIS A 212 0.07 -7.60 19.23
C HIS A 212 0.15 -8.76 18.26
N ASP A 213 -0.50 -9.88 18.61
CA ASP A 213 -0.57 -11.07 17.79
C ASP A 213 -1.95 -11.20 17.17
N MET A 214 -1.98 -11.24 15.84
CA MET A 214 -3.20 -11.35 15.06
C MET A 214 -3.21 -12.60 14.23
N THR A 215 -4.38 -13.21 14.11
CA THR A 215 -4.62 -14.35 13.23
C THR A 215 -5.92 -14.15 12.50
N LEU A 216 -5.87 -14.19 11.18
CA LEU A 216 -7.03 -14.14 10.30
C LEU A 216 -7.15 -15.47 9.57
N THR A 217 -8.31 -16.11 9.62
CA THR A 217 -8.64 -17.29 8.82
C THR A 217 -9.77 -16.96 7.86
N VAL A 218 -9.53 -17.19 6.58
CA VAL A 218 -10.48 -16.92 5.50
C VAL A 218 -10.84 -18.21 4.76
N ASP A 219 -12.00 -18.20 4.12
CA ASP A 219 -12.41 -19.26 3.22
C ASP A 219 -11.54 -19.28 1.96
N ASN A 220 -11.12 -20.49 1.55
CA ASN A 220 -10.26 -20.73 0.39
C ASN A 220 -10.84 -21.81 -0.54
N GLN A 221 -12.16 -22.04 -0.50
CA GLN A 221 -12.81 -23.07 -1.33
C GLN A 221 -12.75 -22.75 -2.83
N ASN A 222 -12.53 -21.49 -3.19
CA ASN A 222 -12.25 -21.06 -4.56
C ASN A 222 -10.80 -21.34 -5.00
N LEU A 223 -9.98 -21.95 -4.14
CA LEU A 223 -8.58 -22.32 -4.40
C LEU A 223 -7.67 -21.14 -4.75
N TYR A 224 -8.04 -19.91 -4.35
CA TYR A 224 -7.26 -18.71 -4.66
C TYR A 224 -5.86 -18.73 -4.01
N TYR A 225 -5.73 -19.33 -2.83
CA TYR A 225 -4.49 -19.55 -2.09
C TYR A 225 -4.00 -21.01 -2.15
N ASN A 226 -4.24 -21.73 -3.24
CA ASN A 226 -3.80 -23.12 -3.38
C ASN A 226 -2.25 -23.25 -3.41
N PRO A 227 -1.62 -23.94 -2.44
CA PRO A 227 -0.16 -24.12 -2.41
C PRO A 227 0.40 -24.95 -3.57
N ASP A 228 -0.43 -25.77 -4.22
CA ASP A 228 0.00 -26.63 -5.33
C ASP A 228 0.00 -25.91 -6.69
N SER A 229 -0.49 -24.66 -6.75
CA SER A 229 -0.61 -23.88 -7.97
C SER A 229 0.40 -22.74 -7.99
N GLN A 230 1.31 -22.72 -8.97
CA GLN A 230 2.33 -21.69 -9.10
C GLN A 230 1.75 -20.27 -9.24
N GLU A 231 0.62 -20.14 -9.96
CA GLU A 231 -0.07 -18.86 -10.17
C GLU A 231 -0.89 -18.38 -8.95
N SER A 232 -0.94 -19.18 -7.88
CA SER A 232 -1.72 -18.84 -6.69
C SER A 232 -1.11 -17.65 -5.97
N ALA A 233 -1.98 -16.83 -5.38
CA ALA A 233 -1.57 -15.68 -4.59
C ALA A 233 -0.67 -16.02 -3.39
N ILE A 234 -0.65 -17.28 -2.93
CA ILE A 234 0.20 -17.71 -1.82
C ILE A 234 1.70 -17.67 -2.17
N THR A 235 2.04 -17.83 -3.45
CA THR A 235 3.43 -17.82 -3.96
C THR A 235 4.04 -16.41 -3.91
N TYR A 236 3.20 -15.37 -3.98
CA TYR A 236 3.60 -13.96 -4.05
C TYR A 236 3.44 -13.22 -2.72
N MET A 237 3.17 -13.95 -1.63
CA MET A 237 3.15 -13.37 -0.30
C MET A 237 4.55 -13.20 0.25
N GLU A 238 4.75 -12.10 0.97
CA GLU A 238 6.04 -11.74 1.55
C GLU A 238 5.87 -11.32 3.00
N GLN A 239 6.89 -11.63 3.82
CA GLN A 239 6.91 -11.15 5.20
C GLN A 239 7.02 -9.63 5.23
N GLY A 240 6.20 -9.01 6.08
CA GLY A 240 6.14 -7.57 6.25
C GLY A 240 5.12 -6.83 5.41
N GLN A 241 4.35 -7.53 4.57
CA GLN A 241 3.19 -6.95 3.90
C GLN A 241 2.20 -6.40 4.94
N LYS A 242 1.73 -5.16 4.71
CA LYS A 242 0.77 -4.50 5.61
C LYS A 242 -0.63 -5.06 5.36
N MET A 243 -1.31 -5.38 6.45
CA MET A 243 -2.74 -5.70 6.46
C MET A 243 -3.49 -4.67 7.31
N TYR A 244 -4.61 -4.20 6.78
CA TYR A 244 -5.51 -3.26 7.42
C TYR A 244 -6.76 -4.00 7.84
N VAL A 245 -7.04 -4.04 9.14
CA VAL A 245 -8.24 -4.69 9.69
C VAL A 245 -9.08 -3.67 10.40
N ARG A 246 -10.37 -3.62 10.07
CA ARG A 246 -11.34 -2.76 10.73
C ARG A 246 -12.59 -3.51 11.11
N PHE A 247 -13.18 -3.07 12.21
CA PHE A 247 -14.43 -3.60 12.72
C PHE A 247 -15.54 -2.58 12.50
N GLY A 248 -16.66 -3.07 11.99
CA GLY A 248 -17.90 -2.31 11.83
C GLY A 248 -18.92 -2.79 12.84
N TYR A 249 -19.79 -1.88 13.30
CA TYR A 249 -20.92 -2.24 14.13
C TYR A 249 -22.17 -1.52 13.68
N ASP A 250 -23.28 -2.26 13.59
CA ASP A 250 -24.59 -1.69 13.27
C ASP A 250 -25.15 -0.95 14.49
N VAL A 251 -25.02 0.38 14.49
CA VAL A 251 -25.36 1.21 15.65
C VAL A 251 -26.86 1.27 15.89
N THR A 252 -27.67 1.17 14.83
CA THR A 252 -29.13 1.35 14.87
C THR A 252 -29.90 0.04 14.77
N GLY A 253 -29.27 -1.02 14.24
CA GLY A 253 -29.92 -2.29 13.89
C GLY A 253 -30.59 -2.28 12.52
N ASN A 254 -30.48 -1.17 11.78
CA ASN A 254 -31.08 -0.96 10.47
C ASN A 254 -30.04 -0.91 9.34
N GLY A 255 -28.80 -1.32 9.61
CA GLY A 255 -27.70 -1.29 8.63
C GLY A 255 -26.84 -0.02 8.66
N ASP A 256 -26.97 0.82 9.69
CA ASP A 256 -26.08 1.98 9.88
C ASP A 256 -24.78 1.53 10.53
N ILE A 257 -23.82 1.14 9.69
CA ILE A 257 -22.54 0.60 10.14
C ILE A 257 -21.58 1.73 10.46
N GLU A 258 -21.23 1.87 11.74
CA GLU A 258 -20.08 2.67 12.17
C GLU A 258 -18.82 1.81 12.10
N TRP A 259 -17.86 2.23 11.28
CA TRP A 259 -16.55 1.60 11.17
C TRP A 259 -15.56 2.25 12.12
N LEU A 260 -14.89 1.42 12.92
CA LEU A 260 -13.79 1.85 13.77
C LEU A 260 -12.52 2.06 12.93
N PRO A 261 -11.56 2.86 13.44
CA PRO A 261 -10.27 3.06 12.78
C PRO A 261 -9.54 1.74 12.51
N ASP A 262 -8.80 1.71 11.40
CA ASP A 262 -8.05 0.54 10.99
C ASP A 262 -6.94 0.19 12.00
N THR A 263 -6.84 -1.11 12.30
CA THR A 263 -5.67 -1.71 12.94
C THR A 263 -4.74 -2.19 11.84
N VAL A 264 -3.51 -1.66 11.83
CA VAL A 264 -2.47 -2.03 10.87
C VAL A 264 -1.56 -3.09 11.50
N ALA A 265 -1.35 -4.17 10.77
CA ALA A 265 -0.51 -5.31 11.18
C ALA A 265 0.42 -5.72 10.03
N LEU A 266 1.53 -6.38 10.35
CA LEU A 266 2.50 -6.87 9.37
C LEU A 266 2.43 -8.38 9.26
N LEU A 267 2.40 -8.91 8.04
CA LEU A 267 2.32 -10.34 7.78
C LEU A 267 3.63 -11.02 8.23
N LYS A 268 3.52 -11.97 9.17
CA LYS A 268 4.67 -12.75 9.68
C LYS A 268 4.75 -14.13 9.03
N SER A 269 3.61 -14.79 8.86
CA SER A 269 3.52 -16.09 8.21
C SER A 269 2.12 -16.34 7.68
N TRP A 270 2.02 -17.26 6.72
CA TRP A 270 0.76 -17.68 6.13
C TRP A 270 0.79 -19.18 5.84
N SER A 271 -0.40 -19.78 5.79
CA SER A 271 -0.59 -21.15 5.32
C SER A 271 -1.95 -21.28 4.66
N ALA A 272 -2.09 -22.22 3.74
CA ALA A 272 -3.38 -22.49 3.12
C ALA A 272 -3.61 -23.98 2.91
N THR A 273 -4.87 -24.32 2.85
CA THR A 273 -5.43 -25.62 2.51
C THR A 273 -6.54 -25.39 1.49
N ASP A 274 -7.08 -26.45 0.90
CA ASP A 274 -8.20 -26.37 -0.07
C ASP A 274 -9.48 -25.72 0.49
N LYS A 275 -9.57 -25.54 1.81
CA LYS A 275 -10.76 -24.98 2.48
C LYS A 275 -10.49 -23.64 3.13
N GLU A 276 -9.27 -23.42 3.62
CA GLU A 276 -8.96 -22.29 4.49
C GLU A 276 -7.56 -21.76 4.24
N ALA A 277 -7.43 -20.44 4.21
CA ALA A 277 -6.16 -19.74 4.28
C ALA A 277 -6.05 -19.02 5.62
N LYS A 278 -4.87 -19.09 6.24
CA LYS A 278 -4.56 -18.54 7.55
C LYS A 278 -3.39 -17.58 7.44
N PHE A 279 -3.60 -16.37 7.94
CA PHE A 279 -2.60 -15.30 8.00
C PHE A 279 -2.28 -14.98 9.45
N THR A 280 -1.00 -15.01 9.79
CA THR A 280 -0.47 -14.63 11.10
C THR A 280 0.22 -13.29 10.97
N LEU A 281 -0.21 -12.30 11.75
CA LEU A 281 0.32 -10.95 11.69
C LEU A 281 0.75 -10.46 13.05
N VAL A 282 1.74 -9.58 13.05
CA VAL A 282 2.35 -9.03 14.25
C VAL A 282 2.57 -7.53 14.09
N ASP A 283 2.95 -6.86 15.18
CA ASP A 283 3.30 -5.44 15.12
C ASP A 283 4.72 -5.20 14.58
N VAL A 284 5.08 -3.92 14.46
CA VAL A 284 6.42 -3.49 14.00
C VAL A 284 7.53 -3.93 14.95
N PHE A 285 7.28 -3.95 16.26
CA PHE A 285 8.29 -4.31 17.26
C PHE A 285 8.63 -5.79 17.19
N ASP A 286 7.65 -6.69 17.18
CA ASP A 286 7.93 -8.14 17.05
C ASP A 286 8.59 -8.45 15.70
N MET A 287 8.22 -7.74 14.62
CA MET A 287 8.82 -7.99 13.31
C MET A 287 10.24 -7.43 13.16
N LYS A 288 10.56 -6.28 13.76
CA LYS A 288 11.84 -5.57 13.55
C LYS A 288 12.81 -5.65 14.72
N LEU A 289 12.36 -6.03 15.92
CA LEU A 289 13.18 -6.15 17.14
C LEU A 289 13.24 -7.61 17.63
N ASN A 290 13.55 -8.51 16.70
CA ASN A 290 13.70 -9.94 16.95
C ASN A 290 15.10 -10.35 17.43
N GLU A 291 16.03 -9.40 17.53
CA GLU A 291 17.40 -9.63 18.01
C GLU A 291 17.60 -9.12 19.45
N THR A 292 18.47 -9.80 20.20
CA THR A 292 18.92 -9.34 21.51
C THR A 292 19.78 -8.09 21.34
N TYR A 293 19.38 -6.98 21.96
CA TYR A 293 20.13 -5.74 21.92
C TYR A 293 21.26 -5.74 22.98
N TYR A 294 22.52 -5.64 22.55
CA TYR A 294 23.71 -5.78 23.40
C TYR A 294 24.40 -4.46 23.82
N ARG A 295 23.72 -3.30 23.76
CA ARG A 295 24.35 -2.00 24.04
C ARG A 295 23.70 -1.25 25.20
N GLY A 296 24.34 -1.23 26.37
CA GLY A 296 23.98 -0.36 27.49
C GLY A 296 25.22 0.30 28.07
N GLN A 297 25.17 1.61 28.34
CA GLN A 297 26.16 2.24 29.21
C GLN A 297 25.63 2.20 30.64
N TYR A 298 26.16 1.28 31.45
CA TYR A 298 25.93 1.30 32.88
C TYR A 298 26.78 2.41 33.52
N ARG A 299 26.16 3.29 34.30
CA ARG A 299 26.85 4.32 35.08
C ARG A 299 26.51 4.14 36.55
N GLU A 300 27.51 3.81 37.35
CA GLU A 300 27.38 3.49 38.77
C GLU A 300 26.80 4.64 39.61
N ASN A 301 27.03 5.89 39.20
CA ASN A 301 26.53 7.09 39.87
C ASN A 301 25.16 7.58 39.34
N GLY A 302 24.50 6.80 38.47
CA GLY A 302 23.29 7.24 37.77
C GLY A 302 23.54 8.34 36.74
N ILE A 303 22.46 8.86 36.15
CA ILE A 303 22.48 10.03 35.26
C ILE A 303 21.53 11.09 35.79
N SER A 304 21.93 12.36 35.70
CA SER A 304 21.04 13.46 36.06
C SER A 304 19.86 13.55 35.09
N PHE A 305 18.69 13.95 35.57
CA PHE A 305 17.47 14.08 34.77
C PHE A 305 17.65 15.02 33.56
N MET A 306 18.48 16.06 33.68
CA MET A 306 18.79 16.97 32.58
C MET A 306 19.64 16.30 31.49
N THR A 307 20.59 15.46 31.89
CA THR A 307 21.42 14.67 30.95
C THR A 307 20.55 13.65 30.20
N TRP A 308 19.57 13.05 30.88
CA TRP A 308 18.61 12.12 30.27
C TRP A 308 17.73 12.81 29.21
N ARG A 309 17.14 13.97 29.54
CA ARG A 309 16.30 14.75 28.61
C ARG A 309 17.05 15.16 27.34
N TRP A 310 18.33 15.52 27.46
CA TRP A 310 19.19 15.83 26.31
C TRP A 310 19.50 14.62 25.41
N MET A 311 19.65 13.42 26.00
CA MET A 311 19.86 12.20 25.21
C MET A 311 18.62 11.75 24.44
N CYS A 312 17.42 11.84 25.03
CA CYS A 312 16.17 11.52 24.32
C CYS A 312 15.91 12.47 23.14
N LEU A 313 16.24 13.75 23.26
CA LEU A 313 16.15 14.71 22.16
C LEU A 313 17.12 14.38 21.02
N LYS A 314 18.37 13.98 21.33
CA LYS A 314 19.33 13.53 20.30
C LYS A 314 18.96 12.22 19.61
N MET A 315 18.09 11.39 20.22
CA MET A 315 17.58 10.16 19.59
C MET A 315 16.45 10.42 18.58
N GLN A 316 15.75 11.55 18.68
CA GLN A 316 14.75 11.94 17.67
C GLN A 316 15.41 12.45 16.37
N ASP A 317 16.57 13.10 16.47
CA ASP A 317 17.30 13.66 15.31
C ASP A 317 18.29 12.69 14.65
N SER A 318 18.46 11.48 15.18
CA SER A 318 19.37 10.49 14.61
C SER A 318 18.79 9.11 14.80
N CYS A 319 18.54 8.42 13.68
CA CYS A 319 18.09 7.04 13.58
C CYS A 319 19.13 6.04 14.14
N ARG A 320 19.51 6.17 15.42
CA ARG A 320 20.40 5.26 16.14
C ARG A 320 19.73 4.78 17.43
N LYS A 321 19.30 3.52 17.35
CA LYS A 321 18.89 2.58 18.40
C LYS A 321 19.70 2.80 19.69
N SER A 322 19.06 3.28 20.75
CA SER A 322 19.43 2.90 22.12
C SER A 322 18.24 3.08 23.07
N ILE A 323 17.90 2.03 23.82
CA ILE A 323 16.98 2.12 24.97
C ILE A 323 17.81 1.84 26.21
N LEU A 324 17.61 2.65 27.26
CA LEU A 324 18.32 2.56 28.54
C LEU A 324 17.36 2.01 29.59
N LEU A 325 17.69 0.87 30.21
CA LEU A 325 16.99 0.31 31.37
C LEU A 325 17.55 0.94 32.67
N ILE A 326 16.68 1.46 33.53
CA ILE A 326 17.01 1.99 34.86
C ILE A 326 16.10 1.33 35.90
N ARG A 327 16.68 0.85 37.01
CA ARG A 327 15.94 0.47 38.22
C ARG A 327 15.67 1.73 39.03
N ILE A 328 14.41 1.95 39.41
CA ILE A 328 13.97 3.06 40.31
C ILE A 328 14.51 2.83 41.71
#